data_AF-A0A956M508-F1
#
_entry.id   AF-A0A956M508-F1
#
_cell.length_a   1.000
_cell.length_b   1.000
_cell.length_c   1.000
_cell.angle_alpha   90.00
_cell.angle_beta   90.00
_cell.angle_gamma   90.00
#
_symmetry.space_group_name_H-M   'P 1'
#
loop_
_entity.id
_entity.type
_entity.pdbx_description
1 polymer ?
#
loop_
_entity_poly.entity_id
_entity_poly.type
_entity_poly.pdbx_seq_one_letter_code
_entity_poly.pdbx_strand_id
1 'polypeptide(L)'
;RWLGYPIPERVTGIDLMTEVLRLAERRGFRVFTLGAHPTVVEDAVEVLRELHPRLNLVGAVDGYYRPEEEASIVRMIEDACPDILLVALGTPRKELFLAAHQQQLGVPFCMGIGGSLDVVAGRVRRAPPTMQRLGLEWLFRLVQEPRRLWRRYVTSNTRFLWMVGRERFRLRLSGARKQSSIDTDPARG
;
A
#
# COMPACT_ATOMS: atom_id res chain seq x y z
N ARG A 1 -3.20 -6.99 17.06
CA ARG A 1 -3.93 -8.23 17.40
C ARG A 1 -3.13 -9.16 18.31
N TRP A 2 -2.00 -9.77 17.90
CA TRP A 2 -1.22 -10.67 18.79
C TRP A 2 -0.57 -9.98 20.02
N LEU A 3 -0.42 -8.66 19.96
CA LEU A 3 0.09 -7.80 21.04
C LEU A 3 -1.01 -7.14 21.89
N GLY A 4 -2.29 -7.53 21.74
CA GLY A 4 -3.38 -7.00 22.56
C GLY A 4 -3.96 -5.64 22.14
N TYR A 5 -3.34 -4.93 21.20
CA TYR A 5 -3.89 -3.68 20.67
C TYR A 5 -5.14 -3.93 19.78
N PRO A 6 -6.30 -3.33 20.09
CA PRO A 6 -7.47 -3.36 19.23
C PRO A 6 -7.21 -2.47 18.01
N ILE A 7 -7.31 -3.06 16.82
CA ILE A 7 -7.26 -2.33 15.55
C ILE A 7 -8.67 -2.43 14.97
N PRO A 8 -9.39 -1.30 14.79
CA PRO A 8 -10.84 -1.28 14.57
C PRO A 8 -11.26 -2.08 13.34
N GLU A 9 -10.46 -2.08 12.27
CA GLU A 9 -10.69 -2.94 11.10
C GLU A 9 -9.47 -2.93 10.18
N ARG A 10 -9.36 -3.95 9.32
CA ARG A 10 -8.31 -4.02 8.31
C ARG A 10 -8.84 -3.34 7.03
N VAL A 11 -8.36 -2.13 6.75
CA VAL A 11 -8.53 -1.51 5.43
C VAL A 11 -7.26 -1.75 4.63
N THR A 12 -7.37 -2.42 3.48
CA THR A 12 -6.22 -2.60 2.58
C THR A 12 -6.07 -1.40 1.64
N GLY A 13 -4.86 -1.16 1.12
CA GLY A 13 -4.61 -0.06 0.19
C GLY A 13 -5.48 -0.15 -1.08
N ILE A 14 -5.79 -1.36 -1.53
CA ILE A 14 -6.68 -1.57 -2.68
C ILE A 14 -8.14 -1.24 -2.35
N ASP A 15 -8.62 -1.54 -1.13
CA ASP A 15 -9.99 -1.17 -0.71
C ASP A 15 -10.15 0.35 -0.70
N LEU A 16 -9.18 1.05 -0.11
CA LEU A 16 -9.18 2.51 -0.08
C LEU A 16 -9.12 3.09 -1.49
N MET A 17 -8.27 2.56 -2.37
CA MET A 17 -8.20 2.99 -3.78
C MET A 17 -9.54 2.82 -4.49
N THR A 18 -10.21 1.68 -4.33
CA THR A 18 -11.53 1.43 -4.92
C THR A 18 -12.57 2.41 -4.42
N GLU A 19 -12.61 2.74 -3.13
CA GLU A 19 -13.55 3.74 -2.60
C GLU A 19 -13.23 5.17 -3.08
N VAL A 20 -11.94 5.50 -3.21
CA VAL A 20 -11.50 6.79 -3.80
C VAL A 20 -11.94 6.90 -5.24
N LEU A 21 -11.79 5.86 -6.06
CA LEU A 21 -12.24 5.83 -7.46
C LEU A 21 -13.76 5.98 -7.57
N ARG A 22 -14.53 5.28 -6.73
CA ARG A 22 -15.99 5.45 -6.66
C ARG A 22 -16.38 6.86 -6.26
N LEU A 23 -15.67 7.47 -5.30
CA LEU A 23 -15.92 8.85 -4.89
C LEU A 23 -15.60 9.82 -6.04
N ALA A 24 -14.48 9.61 -6.72
CA ALA A 24 -14.04 10.42 -7.85
C ALA A 24 -15.08 10.40 -8.98
N GLU A 25 -15.57 9.22 -9.34
CA GLU A 25 -16.65 9.08 -10.33
C GLU A 25 -17.93 9.82 -9.91
N ARG A 26 -18.35 9.71 -8.63
CA ARG A 26 -19.55 10.40 -8.14
C ARG A 26 -19.40 11.93 -8.10
N ARG A 27 -18.19 12.43 -7.85
CA ARG A 27 -17.90 13.87 -7.68
C ARG A 27 -17.36 14.52 -8.96
N GLY A 28 -17.03 13.74 -9.98
CA GLY A 28 -16.40 14.22 -11.20
C GLY A 28 -14.92 14.60 -11.04
N PHE A 29 -14.25 14.11 -10.00
CA PHE A 29 -12.83 14.42 -9.76
C PHE A 29 -11.94 13.87 -10.86
N ARG A 30 -10.96 14.67 -11.27
CA ARG A 30 -9.93 14.34 -12.26
C ARG A 30 -8.92 13.38 -11.63
N VAL A 31 -8.85 12.16 -12.15
CA VAL A 31 -7.94 11.13 -11.67
C VAL A 31 -6.79 10.95 -12.65
N PHE A 32 -5.56 10.88 -12.15
CA PHE A 32 -4.37 10.52 -12.90
C PHE A 32 -3.67 9.32 -12.26
N THR A 33 -3.15 8.39 -13.06
CA THR A 33 -2.37 7.25 -12.56
C THR A 33 -0.92 7.30 -13.06
N LEU A 34 0.05 7.12 -12.16
CA LEU A 34 1.48 7.03 -12.49
C LEU A 34 2.09 5.74 -11.92
N GLY A 35 2.67 4.88 -12.76
CA GLY A 35 3.44 3.72 -12.31
C GLY A 35 3.03 2.39 -12.95
N ALA A 36 3.44 1.28 -12.35
CA ALA A 36 3.30 -0.08 -12.92
C ALA A 36 3.98 -0.27 -14.29
N HIS A 37 3.82 -1.45 -14.89
CA HIS A 37 4.34 -1.78 -16.22
C HIS A 37 3.44 -1.19 -17.32
N PRO A 38 3.96 -0.79 -18.50
CA PRO A 38 3.15 -0.25 -19.59
C PRO A 38 1.87 -1.06 -19.88
N THR A 39 2.00 -2.37 -20.06
CA THR A 39 0.86 -3.26 -20.30
C THR A 39 -0.13 -3.32 -19.13
N VAL A 40 0.32 -3.10 -17.88
CA VAL A 40 -0.56 -3.03 -16.71
C VAL A 40 -1.37 -1.74 -16.74
N VAL A 41 -0.77 -0.63 -17.17
CA VAL A 41 -1.46 0.65 -17.29
C VAL A 41 -2.55 0.58 -18.36
N GLU A 42 -2.21 0.04 -19.53
CA GLU A 42 -3.16 -0.16 -20.64
C GLU A 42 -4.38 -0.98 -20.18
N ASP A 43 -4.13 -2.19 -19.65
CA ASP A 43 -5.18 -3.07 -19.13
C ASP A 43 -5.99 -2.40 -18.01
N ALA A 44 -5.33 -1.67 -17.10
CA ALA A 44 -6.02 -1.00 -16.01
C ALA A 44 -6.92 0.14 -16.51
N VAL A 45 -6.51 0.90 -17.53
CA VAL A 45 -7.32 1.96 -18.13
C VAL A 45 -8.60 1.38 -18.73
N GLU A 46 -8.50 0.24 -19.44
CA GLU A 46 -9.66 -0.45 -19.99
C GLU A 46 -10.62 -0.90 -18.89
N VAL A 47 -10.10 -1.62 -17.89
CA VAL A 47 -10.91 -2.10 -16.76
C VAL A 47 -11.54 -0.93 -15.98
N LEU A 48 -10.82 0.17 -15.76
CA LEU A 48 -11.36 1.34 -15.06
C LEU A 48 -12.50 2.00 -15.85
N ARG A 49 -12.43 2.03 -17.18
CA ARG A 49 -13.52 2.56 -18.03
C ARG A 49 -14.75 1.66 -17.99
N GLU A 50 -14.56 0.35 -17.90
CA GLU A 50 -15.67 -0.61 -17.77
C GLU A 50 -16.34 -0.52 -16.38
N LEU A 51 -15.53 -0.51 -15.31
CA LEU A 51 -16.01 -0.50 -13.93
C LEU A 51 -16.54 0.86 -13.48
N HIS A 52 -16.00 1.95 -14.03
CA HIS A 52 -16.36 3.32 -13.70
C HIS A 52 -16.55 4.17 -14.98
N PRO A 53 -17.66 3.97 -15.74
CA PRO A 53 -17.87 4.63 -17.03
C PRO A 53 -17.90 6.16 -16.98
N ARG A 54 -18.15 6.76 -15.81
CA ARG A 54 -18.17 8.22 -15.62
C ARG A 54 -16.91 8.75 -14.94
N LEU A 55 -15.91 7.90 -14.72
CA LEU A 55 -14.64 8.32 -14.11
C LEU A 55 -13.92 9.29 -15.05
N ASN A 56 -13.58 10.45 -14.51
CA ASN A 56 -12.79 11.45 -15.23
C ASN A 56 -11.30 11.10 -15.15
N LEU A 57 -10.88 10.07 -15.88
CA LEU A 57 -9.49 9.65 -15.96
C LEU A 57 -8.73 10.56 -16.95
N VAL A 58 -8.03 11.56 -16.41
CA VAL A 58 -7.37 12.63 -17.19
C VAL A 58 -5.96 12.28 -17.67
N GLY A 59 -5.42 11.15 -17.23
CA GLY A 59 -4.15 10.64 -17.74
C GLY A 59 -3.69 9.38 -17.03
N ALA A 60 -2.84 8.63 -17.72
CA ALA A 60 -2.22 7.42 -17.21
C ALA A 60 -0.83 7.26 -17.82
N VAL A 61 0.20 7.12 -16.98
CA VAL A 61 1.60 6.97 -17.39
C VAL A 61 2.22 5.83 -16.61
N ASP A 62 3.03 5.01 -17.28
CA ASP A 62 3.69 3.88 -16.64
C ASP A 62 4.90 4.30 -15.79
N GLY A 63 5.45 3.34 -15.03
CA GLY A 63 6.57 3.59 -14.13
C GLY A 63 7.94 3.31 -14.73
N TYR A 64 8.04 2.86 -15.98
CA TYR A 64 9.27 2.41 -16.64
C TYR A 64 9.88 3.51 -17.52
N TYR A 65 9.88 4.73 -17.01
CA TYR A 65 10.54 5.87 -17.62
C TYR A 65 11.99 6.03 -17.15
N ARG A 66 12.83 6.64 -17.99
CA ARG A 66 14.21 7.02 -17.69
C ARG A 66 14.23 8.34 -16.91
N PRO A 67 15.25 8.61 -16.08
CA PRO A 67 15.32 9.84 -15.28
C PRO A 67 15.15 11.13 -16.08
N GLU A 68 15.62 11.14 -17.33
CA GLU A 68 15.53 12.30 -18.23
C GLU A 68 14.09 12.61 -18.67
N GLU A 69 13.19 11.62 -18.59
CA GLU A 69 11.77 11.73 -18.94
C GLU A 69 10.93 12.18 -17.73
N GLU A 70 11.48 12.20 -16.51
CA GLU A 70 10.68 12.52 -15.31
C GLU A 70 10.09 13.93 -15.38
N ALA A 71 10.84 14.90 -15.90
CA ALA A 71 10.37 16.28 -16.05
C ALA A 71 9.19 16.40 -17.03
N SER A 72 9.15 15.60 -18.10
CA SER A 72 8.02 15.61 -19.02
C SER A 72 6.79 14.94 -18.39
N ILE A 73 6.99 13.90 -17.57
CA ILE A 73 5.91 13.25 -16.81
C ILE A 73 5.28 14.21 -15.80
N VAL A 74 6.10 14.96 -15.07
CA VAL A 74 5.61 15.98 -14.15
C VAL A 74 4.77 17.01 -14.89
N ARG A 75 5.24 17.52 -16.04
CA ARG A 75 4.46 18.44 -16.88
C ARG A 75 3.15 17.84 -17.37
N MET A 76 3.15 16.58 -17.81
CA MET A 76 1.92 15.90 -18.22
C MET A 76 0.90 15.83 -17.07
N ILE A 77 1.36 15.63 -15.84
CA ILE A 77 0.50 15.61 -14.66
C ILE A 77 -0.01 17.04 -14.35
N GLU A 78 0.86 18.05 -14.42
CA GLU A 78 0.48 19.46 -14.22
C GLU A 78 -0.57 19.91 -15.24
N ASP A 79 -0.34 19.66 -16.53
CA ASP A 79 -1.25 20.01 -17.63
C ASP A 79 -2.59 19.26 -17.51
N ALA A 80 -2.56 18.05 -16.97
CA ALA A 80 -3.75 17.26 -16.68
C ALA A 80 -4.50 17.72 -15.42
N CYS A 81 -3.97 18.68 -14.63
CA CYS A 81 -4.59 19.25 -13.43
C CYS A 81 -5.42 18.24 -12.60
N PRO A 82 -4.88 17.10 -12.13
CA PRO A 82 -5.70 16.12 -11.44
C PRO A 82 -6.03 16.56 -10.01
N ASP A 83 -7.22 16.19 -9.56
CA ASP A 83 -7.60 16.29 -8.15
C ASP A 83 -6.98 15.14 -7.34
N ILE A 84 -6.78 14.00 -8.00
CA ILE A 84 -6.32 12.73 -7.42
C ILE A 84 -5.18 12.15 -8.26
N LEU A 85 -4.01 11.98 -7.66
CA LEU A 85 -2.87 11.27 -8.25
C LEU A 85 -2.65 9.91 -7.56
N LEU A 86 -2.83 8.84 -8.31
CA LEU A 86 -2.59 7.46 -7.86
C LEU A 86 -1.20 6.99 -8.30
N VAL A 87 -0.30 6.74 -7.35
CA VAL A 87 1.11 6.41 -7.61
C VAL A 87 1.38 4.91 -7.37
N ALA A 88 1.53 4.15 -8.45
CA ALA A 88 1.88 2.73 -8.50
C ALA A 88 3.39 2.47 -8.68
N LEU A 89 4.24 3.38 -8.19
CA LEU A 89 5.69 3.20 -8.18
C LEU A 89 6.14 2.34 -6.98
N GLY A 90 7.19 1.53 -7.20
CA GLY A 90 7.82 0.77 -6.11
C GLY A 90 8.61 1.67 -5.15
N THR A 91 8.79 1.22 -3.91
CA THR A 91 9.71 1.86 -2.96
C THR A 91 11.17 1.63 -3.40
N PRO A 92 12.06 2.63 -3.33
CA PRO A 92 11.88 3.99 -2.79
C PRO A 92 11.43 5.05 -3.80
N ARG A 93 11.21 4.69 -5.07
CA ARG A 93 10.95 5.66 -6.16
C ARG A 93 9.71 6.51 -5.91
N LYS A 94 8.63 5.94 -5.38
CA LYS A 94 7.41 6.68 -5.02
C LYS A 94 7.72 7.79 -4.01
N GLU A 95 8.42 7.46 -2.93
CA GLU A 95 8.75 8.41 -1.87
C GLU A 95 9.65 9.52 -2.39
N LEU A 96 10.63 9.19 -3.23
CA LEU A 96 11.54 10.17 -3.85
C LEU A 96 10.81 11.07 -4.85
N PHE A 97 9.97 10.52 -5.72
CA PHE A 97 9.19 11.28 -6.70
C PHE A 97 8.26 12.28 -6.02
N LEU A 98 7.50 11.84 -5.00
CA LEU A 98 6.62 12.73 -4.26
C LEU A 98 7.41 13.78 -3.47
N ALA A 99 8.51 13.40 -2.82
CA ALA A 99 9.34 14.37 -2.10
C ALA A 99 9.93 15.45 -3.02
N ALA A 100 10.30 15.09 -4.26
CA ALA A 100 10.87 16.02 -5.24
C ALA A 100 9.81 16.94 -5.86
N HIS A 101 8.63 16.41 -6.18
CA HIS A 101 7.67 17.09 -7.07
C HIS A 101 6.34 17.45 -6.43
N GLN A 102 6.03 17.04 -5.20
CA GLN A 102 4.70 17.25 -4.59
C GLN A 102 4.27 18.72 -4.56
N GLN A 103 5.18 19.66 -4.28
CA GLN A 103 4.88 21.10 -4.30
C GLN A 103 4.59 21.59 -5.72
N GLN A 104 5.34 21.10 -6.71
CA GLN A 104 5.23 21.49 -8.10
C GLN A 104 3.92 20.96 -8.72
N LEU A 105 3.62 19.69 -8.48
CA LEU A 105 2.45 19.00 -9.01
C LEU A 105 1.12 19.65 -8.58
N GLY A 106 1.08 20.29 -7.42
CA GLY A 106 -0.12 20.99 -6.92
C GLY A 106 -1.34 20.10 -6.70
N VAL A 107 -1.18 18.78 -6.75
CA VAL A 107 -2.29 17.82 -6.67
C VAL A 107 -2.84 17.76 -5.24
N PRO A 108 -4.15 18.02 -5.01
CA PRO A 108 -4.73 18.05 -3.68
C PRO A 108 -4.62 16.72 -2.92
N PHE A 109 -4.71 15.59 -3.63
CA PHE A 109 -4.66 14.27 -3.02
C PHE A 109 -3.77 13.29 -3.81
N CYS A 110 -2.68 12.86 -3.16
CA CYS A 110 -1.76 11.85 -3.70
C CYS A 110 -1.85 10.56 -2.88
N MET A 111 -2.02 9.42 -3.55
CA MET A 111 -2.09 8.12 -2.89
C MET A 111 -1.12 7.12 -3.51
N GLY A 112 -0.23 6.58 -2.69
CA GLY A 112 0.60 5.43 -3.07
C GLY A 112 -0.22 4.16 -3.12
N ILE A 113 -0.48 3.63 -4.32
CA ILE A 113 -1.32 2.43 -4.51
C ILE A 113 -0.48 1.15 -4.68
N GLY A 114 0.83 1.27 -4.89
CA GLY A 114 1.74 0.13 -5.08
C GLY A 114 1.19 -0.84 -6.14
N GLY A 115 1.25 -2.15 -5.86
CA GLY A 115 0.73 -3.17 -6.79
C GLY A 115 -0.79 -3.32 -6.82
N SER A 116 -1.56 -2.29 -6.44
CA SER A 116 -3.03 -2.33 -6.56
C SER A 116 -3.47 -2.12 -8.01
N LEU A 117 -2.67 -1.43 -8.82
CA LEU A 117 -2.95 -1.27 -10.25
C LEU A 117 -2.85 -2.61 -10.99
N ASP A 118 -1.89 -3.47 -10.63
CA ASP A 118 -1.77 -4.84 -11.16
C ASP A 118 -3.02 -5.69 -10.86
N VAL A 119 -3.72 -5.42 -9.76
CA VAL A 119 -4.96 -6.12 -9.42
C VAL A 119 -6.13 -5.62 -10.24
N VAL A 120 -6.21 -4.29 -10.45
CA VAL A 120 -7.24 -3.69 -11.33
C VAL A 120 -7.06 -4.17 -12.76
N ALA A 121 -5.83 -4.22 -13.27
CA ALA A 121 -5.49 -4.78 -14.58
C ALA A 121 -5.76 -6.30 -14.70
N GLY A 122 -6.21 -6.98 -13.64
CA GLY A 122 -6.43 -8.43 -13.64
C GLY A 122 -5.16 -9.29 -13.70
N ARG A 123 -3.97 -8.68 -13.64
CA ARG A 123 -2.67 -9.37 -13.71
C ARG A 123 -2.32 -10.10 -12.42
N VAL A 124 -2.76 -9.57 -11.28
CA VAL A 124 -2.60 -10.18 -9.96
C VAL A 124 -3.97 -10.38 -9.33
N ARG A 125 -4.26 -11.60 -8.88
CA ARG A 125 -5.50 -11.87 -8.16
C ARG A 125 -5.40 -11.42 -6.72
N ARG A 126 -6.52 -10.96 -6.17
CA ARG A 126 -6.67 -10.74 -4.72
C ARG A 126 -6.81 -12.10 -4.03
N ALA A 127 -6.26 -12.24 -2.83
CA ALA A 127 -6.42 -13.47 -2.04
C ALA A 127 -7.91 -13.71 -1.73
N PRO A 128 -8.39 -14.97 -1.70
CA PRO A 128 -9.74 -15.28 -1.28
C PRO A 128 -10.06 -14.71 0.11
N PRO A 129 -11.32 -14.32 0.40
CA PRO A 129 -11.69 -13.72 1.69
C PRO A 129 -11.30 -14.56 2.91
N THR A 130 -11.35 -15.90 2.80
CA THR A 130 -10.89 -16.82 3.84
C THR A 130 -9.41 -16.65 4.14
N MET A 131 -8.56 -16.56 3.11
CA MET A 131 -7.12 -16.30 3.27
C MET A 131 -6.83 -14.90 3.81
N GLN A 132 -7.61 -13.89 3.40
CA GLN A 132 -7.50 -12.53 3.96
C GLN A 132 -7.81 -12.52 5.47
N ARG A 133 -8.88 -13.20 5.89
CA ARG A 133 -9.29 -13.35 7.31
C ARG A 133 -8.25 -14.10 8.14
N LEU A 134 -7.62 -15.12 7.55
CA LEU A 134 -6.53 -15.90 8.17
C LEU A 134 -5.17 -15.17 8.14
N GLY A 135 -5.06 -14.01 7.50
CA GLY A 135 -3.80 -13.29 7.35
C GLY A 135 -2.80 -13.96 6.39
N LEU A 136 -3.26 -14.88 5.55
CA LEU A 136 -2.46 -15.66 4.58
C LEU A 136 -2.28 -14.97 3.23
N GLU A 137 -2.61 -13.69 3.12
CA GLU A 137 -2.40 -12.88 1.90
C GLU A 137 -0.95 -12.88 1.43
N TRP A 138 0.01 -12.89 2.36
CA TRP A 138 1.43 -12.96 2.02
C TRP A 138 1.75 -14.28 1.30
N LEU A 139 1.21 -15.41 1.77
CA LEU A 139 1.44 -16.71 1.16
C LEU A 139 0.80 -16.77 -0.23
N PHE A 140 -0.42 -16.26 -0.36
CA PHE A 140 -1.10 -16.16 -1.66
C PHE A 140 -0.31 -15.32 -2.66
N ARG A 141 0.24 -14.18 -2.23
CA ARG A 141 1.10 -13.34 -3.09
C ARG A 141 2.41 -14.05 -3.43
N LEU A 142 3.03 -14.76 -2.47
CA LEU A 142 4.27 -15.51 -2.72
C LEU A 142 4.07 -16.59 -3.78
N VAL A 143 2.91 -17.27 -3.79
CA VAL A 143 2.58 -18.27 -4.82
C VAL A 143 2.38 -17.63 -6.19
N GLN A 144 1.75 -16.45 -6.26
CA GLN A 144 1.54 -15.73 -7.52
C GLN A 144 2.83 -15.10 -8.07
N GLU A 145 3.72 -14.60 -7.21
CA GLU A 145 4.94 -13.89 -7.62
C GLU A 145 6.20 -14.42 -6.91
N PRO A 146 6.53 -15.72 -7.03
CA PRO A 146 7.58 -16.35 -6.24
C PRO A 146 8.95 -15.73 -6.50
N ARG A 147 9.29 -15.46 -7.76
CA ARG A 147 10.57 -14.84 -8.15
C ARG A 147 10.76 -13.43 -7.58
N ARG A 148 9.67 -12.66 -7.45
CA ARG A 148 9.70 -11.27 -6.98
C ARG A 148 9.71 -11.19 -5.45
N LEU A 149 8.92 -12.03 -4.77
CA LEU A 149 8.66 -11.89 -3.34
C LEU A 149 9.52 -12.79 -2.46
N TRP A 150 10.06 -13.91 -2.99
CA TRP A 150 10.84 -14.86 -2.20
C TRP A 150 12.01 -14.21 -1.46
N ARG A 151 12.88 -13.49 -2.17
CA ARG A 151 14.07 -12.83 -1.58
C ARG A 151 13.68 -11.82 -0.51
N ARG A 152 12.60 -11.05 -0.74
CA ARG A 152 12.11 -10.04 0.20
C ARG A 152 11.52 -10.67 1.45
N TYR A 153 10.74 -11.74 1.31
CA TYR A 153 10.07 -12.39 2.45
C TYR A 153 11.05 -13.18 3.30
N VAL A 154 11.99 -13.91 2.69
CA VAL A 154 13.00 -14.68 3.45
C VAL A 154 13.89 -13.76 4.28
N THR A 155 14.21 -12.55 3.82
CA THR A 155 15.10 -11.62 4.55
C THR A 155 14.36 -10.68 5.49
N SER A 156 13.23 -10.11 5.05
CA SER A 156 12.50 -9.09 5.82
C SER A 156 11.52 -9.71 6.82
N ASN A 157 10.80 -10.77 6.43
CA ASN A 157 9.84 -11.39 7.34
C ASN A 157 10.55 -12.15 8.46
N THR A 158 11.71 -12.77 8.23
CA THR A 158 12.50 -13.41 9.29
C THR A 158 13.00 -12.41 10.33
N ARG A 159 13.53 -11.26 9.89
CA ARG A 159 13.88 -10.16 10.79
C ARG A 159 12.68 -9.64 11.57
N PHE A 160 11.53 -9.45 10.91
CA PHE A 160 10.30 -9.02 11.57
C PHE A 160 9.80 -10.03 12.62
N LEU A 161 9.77 -11.32 12.27
CA LEU A 161 9.39 -12.39 13.20
C LEU A 161 10.33 -12.44 14.41
N TRP A 162 11.63 -12.27 14.20
CA TRP A 162 12.60 -12.18 15.30
C TRP A 162 12.35 -10.97 16.20
N MET A 163 12.09 -9.78 15.62
CA MET A 163 11.78 -8.58 16.41
C MET A 163 10.50 -8.73 17.22
N VAL A 164 9.43 -9.27 16.62
CA VAL A 164 8.15 -9.54 17.31
C VAL A 164 8.33 -10.60 18.41
N GLY A 165 9.09 -11.67 18.13
CA GLY A 165 9.42 -12.71 19.11
C GLY A 165 10.19 -12.15 20.30
N ARG A 166 11.23 -11.33 20.04
CA ARG A 166 12.04 -10.67 21.06
C ARG A 166 11.20 -9.71 21.91
N GLU A 167 10.33 -8.92 21.29
CA GLU A 167 9.47 -7.99 22.01
C GLU A 167 8.43 -8.71 22.88
N ARG A 168 7.87 -9.83 22.40
CA ARG A 168 6.96 -10.65 23.23
C ARG A 168 7.69 -11.29 24.41
N PHE A 169 8.94 -11.70 24.23
CA PHE A 169 9.77 -12.21 25.32
C PHE A 169 10.07 -11.12 26.34
N ARG A 170 10.38 -9.90 25.88
CA ARG A 170 10.58 -8.71 26.73
C ARG A 170 9.32 -8.35 27.52
N LEU A 171 8.14 -8.28 26.88
CA LEU A 171 6.88 -7.99 27.56
C LEU A 171 6.49 -9.06 28.59
N ARG A 172 6.81 -10.34 28.32
CA ARG A 172 6.67 -11.43 29.31
C ARG A 172 7.60 -11.26 30.51
N LEU A 173 8.85 -10.85 30.28
CA LEU A 173 9.83 -10.59 31.33
C LEU A 173 9.50 -9.33 32.16
N SER A 174 9.01 -8.27 31.52
CA SER A 174 8.57 -7.04 32.20
C SER A 174 7.26 -7.22 32.97
N GLY A 175 6.34 -8.07 32.48
CA GLY A 175 5.15 -8.50 33.21
C GLY A 175 5.48 -9.36 34.42
N ALA A 176 6.44 -10.28 34.29
CA ALA A 176 6.94 -11.10 35.41
C ALA A 176 7.63 -10.25 36.50
N ARG A 177 8.31 -9.16 36.11
CA ARG A 177 9.00 -8.25 37.05
C ARG A 177 8.06 -7.36 37.86
N LYS A 178 6.83 -7.12 37.39
CA LYS A 178 5.83 -6.32 38.09
C LYS A 178 5.03 -7.11 39.14
N GLN A 179 5.03 -8.45 39.03
CA GLN A 179 4.38 -9.34 40.00
C GLN A 179 5.30 -9.63 41.21
N SER A 180 6.63 -9.52 41.07
CA SER A 180 7.59 -9.84 42.15
C SER A 180 7.89 -8.66 43.10
N SER A 181 7.29 -7.48 42.90
CA SER A 181 7.49 -6.31 43.76
C SER A 181 6.28 -5.97 44.64
N ILE A 182 5.26 -6.84 44.67
CA ILE A 182 4.06 -6.68 45.52
C ILE A 182 4.09 -7.65 46.72
N ASP A 183 5.05 -8.58 46.79
CA ASP A 183 5.05 -9.67 47.79
C ASP A 183 6.21 -9.61 48.82
N THR A 184 6.76 -8.42 49.07
CA THR A 184 7.69 -8.20 50.19
C THR A 184 7.36 -6.92 50.95
N ASP A 185 6.27 -6.96 51.72
CA ASP A 185 6.14 -6.11 52.91
C ASP A 185 5.39 -6.89 54.02
N PRO A 186 6.11 -7.60 54.90
CA PRO A 186 5.55 -8.15 56.12
C PRO A 186 5.79 -7.16 57.27
N ALA A 187 5.16 -5.99 57.26
CA ALA A 187 5.23 -5.06 58.39
C ALA A 187 3.99 -4.15 58.52
N ARG A 188 2.82 -4.76 58.78
CA ARG A 188 1.75 -4.13 59.59
C ARG A 188 1.08 -5.17 60.48
N GLY A 189 1.70 -5.40 61.63
CA GLY A 189 1.11 -5.94 62.85
C GLY A 189 1.46 -4.98 63.98
#